data_AF-A0A943MSI2-F1
#
_entry.id   AF-A0A943MSI2-F1
#
_cell.length_a   1.000
_cell.length_b   1.000
_cell.length_c   1.000
_cell.angle_alpha   90.00
_cell.angle_beta   90.00
_cell.angle_gamma   90.00
#
_symmetry.space_group_name_H-M   'P 1'
#
loop_
_entity.id
_entity.type
_entity.pdbx_description
1 polymer ?
#
loop_
_entity_poly.entity_id
_entity_poly.type
_entity_poly.pdbx_seq_one_letter_code
_entity_poly.pdbx_strand_id
1 'polypeptide(L)'
;MKVESLLSVNPDNLEDLETYSDYVVKGIVLDGSESMPIYAEGSDDLLMSFTTVTPLQITQTYKGDFKEGECIDICEKYMKIDSGNNTGILHFGNYMPSTVGEEYIFFLRDCPKDTVWEGKYSVSYFERSRYPVLPQPYGAMSIDKMSNEELDLDDEDATIYKNLLKEVMEKYG
;
A
#
# COMPACT_ATOMS: atom_id res chain seq x y z
N MET A 1 10.45 -26.00 7.73
CA MET A 1 9.85 -24.80 7.14
C MET A 1 8.59 -24.52 7.95
N LYS A 2 8.62 -23.50 8.82
CA LYS A 2 7.41 -23.08 9.53
C LYS A 2 6.60 -22.25 8.54
N VAL A 3 5.43 -22.76 8.17
CA VAL A 3 4.42 -21.97 7.48
C VAL A 3 3.73 -21.17 8.57
N GLU A 4 4.26 -19.98 8.88
CA GLU A 4 3.51 -19.02 9.67
C GLU A 4 2.35 -18.55 8.80
N SER A 5 1.15 -18.64 9.36
CA SER A 5 -0.08 -18.25 8.69
C SER A 5 0.02 -16.78 8.27
N LEU A 6 -0.13 -16.50 6.97
CA LEU A 6 -0.23 -15.15 6.40
C LEU A 6 -1.31 -14.27 7.06
N LEU A 7 -2.20 -14.85 7.88
CA LEU A 7 -3.28 -14.17 8.60
C LEU A 7 -2.90 -13.64 10.01
N SER A 8 -1.67 -13.80 10.51
CA SER A 8 -1.35 -13.45 11.91
C SER A 8 -0.38 -12.28 12.11
N VAL A 9 0.15 -11.67 11.05
CA VAL A 9 1.13 -10.58 11.18
C VAL A 9 0.51 -9.27 10.72
N ASN A 10 0.27 -8.37 11.67
CA ASN A 10 -0.14 -6.99 11.40
C ASN A 10 0.81 -6.06 12.17
N PRO A 11 1.85 -5.51 11.53
CA PRO A 11 2.86 -4.70 12.21
C PRO A 11 2.24 -3.50 12.91
N ASP A 12 2.58 -3.31 14.19
CA ASP A 12 2.11 -2.19 15.03
C ASP A 12 3.22 -1.17 15.32
N ASN A 13 4.47 -1.46 14.93
CA ASN A 13 5.64 -0.61 15.07
C ASN A 13 6.55 -0.73 13.84
N LEU A 14 7.48 0.21 13.67
CA LEU A 14 8.33 0.27 12.48
C LEU A 14 9.31 -0.91 12.38
N GLU A 15 9.82 -1.40 13.52
CA GLU A 15 10.77 -2.53 13.54
C GLU A 15 10.15 -3.81 12.96
N ASP A 16 8.92 -4.13 13.38
CA ASP A 16 8.16 -5.25 12.82
C ASP A 16 7.88 -5.04 11.33
N LEU A 17 7.44 -3.83 10.95
CA LEU A 17 7.11 -3.53 9.56
C LEU A 17 8.33 -3.72 8.63
N GLU A 18 9.50 -3.27 9.06
CA GLU A 18 10.77 -3.46 8.35
C GLU A 18 11.20 -4.93 8.32
N THR A 19 10.97 -5.66 9.41
CA THR A 19 11.32 -7.08 9.51
C THR A 19 10.54 -7.92 8.51
N TYR A 20 9.24 -7.64 8.36
CA TYR A 20 8.36 -8.44 7.50
C TYR A 20 8.22 -7.95 6.06
N SER A 21 8.81 -6.80 5.73
CA SER A 21 8.83 -6.29 4.35
C SER A 21 10.12 -6.70 3.64
N ASP A 22 10.05 -7.09 2.38
CA ASP A 22 11.23 -7.43 1.58
C ASP A 22 11.91 -6.17 1.06
N TYR A 23 11.12 -5.12 0.78
CA TYR A 23 11.56 -3.85 0.23
C TYR A 23 10.98 -2.66 1.00
N VAL A 24 11.74 -1.57 1.05
CA VAL A 24 11.30 -0.26 1.55
C VAL A 24 11.76 0.78 0.56
N VAL A 25 10.81 1.45 -0.08
CA VAL A 25 11.07 2.39 -1.18
C VAL A 25 10.28 3.66 -1.00
N LYS A 26 10.78 4.75 -1.58
CA LYS A 26 10.02 5.96 -1.85
C LYS A 26 9.78 6.05 -3.35
N GLY A 27 8.60 6.48 -3.75
CA GLY A 27 8.27 6.62 -5.16
C GLY A 27 7.05 7.47 -5.44
N ILE A 28 6.97 7.93 -6.68
CA ILE A 28 5.85 8.72 -7.21
C ILE A 28 4.87 7.77 -7.88
N VAL A 29 3.61 7.86 -7.47
CA VAL A 29 2.52 7.06 -8.06
C VAL A 29 2.22 7.60 -9.46
N LEU A 30 2.26 6.72 -10.45
CA LEU A 30 2.00 7.07 -11.84
C LEU A 30 0.54 6.77 -12.20
N ASP A 31 0.07 7.39 -13.28
CA ASP A 31 -1.21 7.02 -13.89
C ASP A 31 -1.12 5.64 -14.56
N GLY A 32 -2.28 5.01 -14.79
CA GLY A 32 -2.38 3.71 -15.44
C GLY A 32 -2.68 2.54 -14.50
N SER A 33 -3.25 2.81 -13.31
CA SER A 33 -3.67 1.75 -12.40
C SER A 33 -4.81 0.90 -12.99
N GLU A 34 -4.71 -0.42 -12.85
CA GLU A 34 -5.69 -1.38 -13.36
C GLU A 34 -6.25 -2.25 -12.23
N SER A 35 -7.58 -2.22 -12.04
CA SER A 35 -8.29 -3.11 -11.12
C SER A 35 -8.31 -4.53 -11.68
N MET A 36 -7.92 -5.49 -10.86
CA MET A 36 -7.81 -6.90 -11.22
C MET A 36 -8.68 -7.74 -10.26
N PRO A 37 -9.97 -7.95 -10.58
CA PRO A 37 -10.85 -8.83 -9.82
C PRO A 37 -10.48 -10.29 -10.06
N ILE A 38 -10.59 -11.10 -9.00
CA ILE A 38 -10.44 -12.56 -9.05
C ILE A 38 -11.80 -13.16 -8.71
N TYR A 39 -12.40 -13.88 -9.65
CA TYR A 39 -13.68 -14.56 -9.46
C TYR A 39 -13.48 -16.04 -9.15
N ALA A 40 -14.50 -16.66 -8.55
CA ALA A 40 -14.51 -18.09 -8.31
C ALA A 40 -14.52 -18.86 -9.64
N GLU A 41 -13.82 -20.00 -9.69
CA GLU A 41 -13.79 -20.84 -10.90
C GLU A 41 -15.21 -21.24 -11.32
N GLY A 42 -15.56 -20.96 -12.58
CA GLY A 42 -16.89 -21.24 -13.12
C GLY A 42 -17.96 -20.19 -12.80
N SER A 43 -17.59 -19.02 -12.27
CA SER A 43 -18.49 -17.89 -12.04
C SER A 43 -17.83 -16.56 -12.45
N ASP A 44 -18.59 -15.72 -13.16
CA ASP A 44 -18.16 -14.35 -13.48
C ASP A 44 -18.69 -13.31 -12.48
N ASP A 45 -19.51 -13.74 -11.52
CA ASP A 45 -20.22 -12.84 -10.59
C ASP A 45 -19.75 -12.99 -9.13
N LEU A 46 -19.15 -14.14 -8.76
CA LEU A 46 -18.69 -14.39 -7.40
C LEU A 46 -17.24 -13.92 -7.21
N LEU A 47 -17.09 -12.66 -6.82
CA LEU A 47 -15.80 -12.05 -6.50
C LEU A 47 -15.17 -12.72 -5.27
N MET A 48 -14.00 -13.33 -5.45
CA MET A 48 -13.22 -13.99 -4.40
C MET A 48 -12.15 -13.09 -3.80
N SER A 49 -11.50 -12.28 -4.63
CA SER A 49 -10.46 -11.34 -4.21
C SER A 49 -10.31 -10.23 -5.23
N PHE A 50 -9.58 -9.19 -4.89
CA PHE A 50 -9.26 -8.09 -5.79
C PHE A 50 -7.94 -7.44 -5.40
N THR A 51 -7.33 -6.78 -6.36
CA THR A 51 -6.13 -5.94 -6.19
C THR A 51 -6.12 -4.94 -7.32
N THR A 52 -5.59 -3.75 -7.06
CA THR A 52 -5.28 -2.80 -8.13
C THR A 52 -3.77 -2.80 -8.36
N VAL A 53 -3.36 -3.00 -9.61
CA VAL A 53 -1.96 -2.88 -10.02
C VAL A 53 -1.72 -1.41 -10.33
N THR A 54 -0.79 -0.79 -9.62
CA THR A 54 -0.45 0.62 -9.76
C THR A 54 1.01 0.78 -10.13
N PRO A 55 1.33 1.51 -11.21
CA PRO A 55 2.72 1.78 -11.55
C PRO A 55 3.32 2.81 -10.60
N LEU A 56 4.54 2.54 -10.13
CA LEU A 56 5.29 3.37 -9.20
C LEU A 56 6.67 3.67 -9.80
N GLN A 57 7.04 4.95 -9.88
CA GLN A 57 8.41 5.34 -10.20
C GLN A 57 9.21 5.48 -8.91
N ILE A 58 10.26 4.70 -8.76
CA ILE A 58 11.15 4.74 -7.60
C ILE A 58 11.96 6.03 -7.61
N THR A 59 11.91 6.78 -6.51
CA THR A 59 12.74 7.96 -6.27
C THR A 59 13.84 7.66 -5.26
N GLN A 60 13.64 6.69 -4.37
CA GLN A 60 14.66 6.27 -3.41
C GLN A 60 14.42 4.83 -2.94
N THR A 61 15.50 4.11 -2.64
CA THR A 61 15.43 2.75 -2.07
C THR A 61 16.16 2.74 -0.73
N TYR A 62 15.47 2.28 0.32
CA TYR A 62 16.01 2.14 1.67
C TYR A 62 16.31 0.68 2.02
N LYS A 63 15.53 -0.25 1.46
CA LYS A 63 15.73 -1.70 1.55
C LYS A 63 15.36 -2.35 0.22
N GLY A 64 16.21 -3.25 -0.28
CA GLY A 64 16.07 -3.86 -1.61
C GLY A 64 17.13 -3.37 -2.60
N ASP A 65 16.93 -3.67 -3.88
CA ASP A 65 17.91 -3.43 -4.94
C ASP A 65 17.35 -2.66 -6.16
N PHE A 66 16.19 -2.01 -6.00
CA PHE A 66 15.65 -1.10 -7.00
C PHE A 66 16.56 0.12 -7.21
N LYS A 67 16.45 0.71 -8.39
CA LYS A 67 17.19 1.91 -8.78
C LYS A 67 16.28 3.12 -8.86
N GLU A 68 16.83 4.29 -8.56
CA GLU A 68 16.15 5.56 -8.84
C GLU A 68 15.78 5.67 -10.32
N GLY A 69 14.55 6.10 -10.60
CA GLY A 69 13.94 6.19 -11.91
C GLY A 69 13.37 4.87 -12.44
N GLU A 70 13.59 3.74 -11.77
CA GLU A 70 12.98 2.45 -12.12
C GLU A 70 11.46 2.50 -11.92
N CYS A 71 10.70 1.93 -12.85
CA CYS A 71 9.26 1.79 -12.71
C CYS A 71 8.94 0.35 -12.32
N ILE A 72 8.19 0.18 -11.23
CA ILE A 72 7.71 -1.10 -10.74
C ILE A 72 6.19 -1.10 -10.66
N ASP A 73 5.60 -2.28 -10.61
CA ASP A 73 4.16 -2.45 -10.39
C ASP A 73 3.91 -2.87 -8.93
N ILE A 74 3.14 -2.07 -8.20
CA ILE A 74 2.67 -2.42 -6.86
C ILE A 74 1.23 -2.93 -6.89
N CYS A 75 0.92 -3.88 -6.01
CA CYS A 75 -0.38 -4.49 -5.84
C CYS A 75 -1.06 -3.88 -4.61
N GLU A 76 -1.84 -2.83 -4.83
CA GLU A 76 -2.63 -2.14 -3.81
C GLU A 76 -3.94 -2.89 -3.51
N LYS A 77 -4.43 -2.73 -2.27
CA LYS A 77 -5.55 -3.52 -1.72
C LYS A 77 -6.89 -2.80 -1.82
N TYR A 78 -7.15 -2.21 -2.99
CA TYR A 78 -8.43 -1.63 -3.36
C TYR A 78 -8.85 -2.06 -4.78
N MET A 79 -10.09 -1.75 -5.15
CA MET A 79 -10.62 -1.84 -6.50
C MET A 79 -11.69 -0.77 -6.70
N LYS A 80 -11.61 -0.04 -7.82
CA LYS A 80 -12.69 0.86 -8.26
C LYS A 80 -13.85 0.04 -8.81
N ILE A 81 -15.06 0.26 -8.31
CA ILE A 81 -16.30 -0.27 -8.91
C ILE A 81 -16.90 0.84 -9.77
N ASP A 82 -17.19 0.52 -11.02
CA ASP A 82 -18.07 1.30 -11.88
C ASP A 82 -19.23 0.41 -12.35
N SER A 83 -20.40 0.61 -11.74
CA SER A 83 -21.65 -0.07 -12.10
C SER A 83 -22.71 0.97 -12.48
N GLY A 84 -22.43 1.77 -13.51
CA GLY A 84 -23.36 2.74 -14.08
C GLY A 84 -23.59 3.94 -13.16
N ASN A 85 -24.66 3.93 -12.36
CA ASN A 85 -24.97 5.03 -11.42
C ASN A 85 -24.27 4.87 -10.06
N ASN A 86 -23.64 3.73 -9.80
CA ASN A 86 -22.86 3.49 -8.58
C ASN A 86 -21.39 3.41 -8.92
N THR A 87 -20.66 4.48 -8.64
CA THR A 87 -19.20 4.47 -8.56
C THR A 87 -18.78 4.35 -7.10
N GLY A 88 -17.81 3.50 -6.81
CA GLY A 88 -17.31 3.31 -5.44
C GLY A 88 -15.93 2.67 -5.40
N ILE A 89 -15.41 2.51 -4.20
CA ILE A 89 -14.13 1.85 -3.93
C ILE A 89 -14.41 0.69 -2.98
N LEU A 90 -13.97 -0.51 -3.36
CA LEU A 90 -13.80 -1.62 -2.41
C LEU A 90 -12.36 -1.60 -1.94
N HIS A 91 -12.12 -1.84 -0.66
CA HIS A 91 -10.78 -1.90 -0.09
C HIS A 91 -10.71 -2.92 1.05
N PHE A 92 -9.47 -3.26 1.42
CA PHE A 92 -9.17 -4.02 2.63
C PHE A 92 -8.66 -3.09 3.72
N GLY A 93 -9.13 -3.31 4.96
CA GLY A 93 -8.75 -2.48 6.10
C GLY A 93 -9.08 -1.02 5.86
N ASN A 94 -8.23 -0.12 6.34
CA ASN A 94 -8.45 1.32 6.21
C ASN A 94 -7.81 1.93 4.95
N TYR A 95 -7.50 1.11 3.94
CA TYR A 95 -6.71 1.50 2.77
C TYR A 95 -7.53 2.23 1.71
N MET A 96 -7.27 3.51 1.47
CA MET A 96 -7.77 4.21 0.27
C MET A 96 -6.69 4.30 -0.82
N PRO A 97 -7.10 4.46 -2.09
CA PRO A 97 -6.17 4.51 -3.22
C PRO A 97 -5.09 5.57 -3.05
N SER A 98 -3.86 5.25 -3.44
CA SER A 98 -2.82 6.27 -3.54
C SER A 98 -3.16 7.32 -4.60
N THR A 99 -2.77 8.57 -4.36
CA THR A 99 -3.03 9.68 -5.26
C THR A 99 -1.96 9.74 -6.36
N VAL A 100 -2.40 9.76 -7.62
CA VAL A 100 -1.51 9.88 -8.79
C VAL A 100 -0.73 11.20 -8.73
N GLY A 101 0.57 11.13 -8.95
CA GLY A 101 1.50 12.26 -8.92
C GLY A 101 2.07 12.56 -7.53
N GLU A 102 1.50 11.99 -6.47
CA GLU A 102 2.01 12.15 -5.11
C GLU A 102 3.10 11.12 -4.80
N GLU A 103 3.96 11.48 -3.85
CA GLU A 103 5.09 10.65 -3.41
C GLU A 103 4.76 9.94 -2.09
N TYR A 104 5.09 8.66 -2.03
CA TYR A 104 4.82 7.81 -0.87
C TYR A 104 6.05 6.97 -0.53
N ILE A 105 6.15 6.59 0.75
CA ILE A 105 7.03 5.53 1.21
C ILE A 105 6.22 4.23 1.31
N PHE A 106 6.66 3.20 0.59
CA PHE A 106 6.04 1.89 0.54
C PHE A 106 6.91 0.83 1.21
N PHE A 107 6.25 -0.05 1.94
CA PHE A 107 6.79 -1.28 2.52
C PHE A 107 6.20 -2.45 1.75
N LEU A 108 7.04 -3.16 1.00
CA LEU A 108 6.59 -4.07 -0.04
C LEU A 108 7.13 -5.48 0.18
N ARG A 109 6.40 -6.46 -0.38
CA ARG A 109 6.81 -7.87 -0.44
C ARG A 109 6.71 -8.39 -1.85
N ASP A 110 7.49 -9.43 -2.15
CA ASP A 110 7.31 -10.15 -3.42
C ASP A 110 5.91 -10.75 -3.50
N CYS A 111 5.24 -10.56 -4.63
CA CYS A 111 4.05 -11.34 -4.94
C CYS A 111 4.42 -12.82 -5.24
N PRO A 112 3.50 -13.77 -5.01
CA PRO A 112 3.78 -15.19 -5.25
C PRO A 112 4.17 -15.50 -6.71
N LYS A 113 5.21 -16.33 -6.87
CA LYS A 113 5.62 -16.89 -8.17
C LYS A 113 4.56 -17.82 -8.75
N ASP A 114 4.61 -18.03 -10.06
CA ASP A 114 3.67 -18.88 -10.80
C ASP A 114 2.20 -18.39 -10.66
N THR A 115 2.01 -17.08 -10.47
CA THR A 115 0.70 -16.42 -10.43
C THR A 115 0.67 -15.24 -11.38
N VAL A 116 -0.53 -14.69 -11.63
CA VAL A 116 -0.71 -13.45 -12.40
C VAL A 116 -0.03 -12.22 -11.78
N TRP A 117 0.43 -12.35 -10.54
CA TRP A 117 1.11 -11.30 -9.78
C TRP A 117 2.64 -11.44 -9.78
N GLU A 118 3.18 -12.48 -10.43
CA GLU A 118 4.62 -12.67 -10.47
C GLU A 118 5.33 -11.45 -11.07
N GLY A 119 6.42 -11.03 -10.42
CA GLY A 119 7.17 -9.83 -10.78
C GLY A 119 6.55 -8.50 -10.31
N LYS A 120 5.45 -8.55 -9.53
CA LYS A 120 4.84 -7.39 -8.87
C LYS A 120 5.11 -7.41 -7.36
N TYR A 121 4.81 -6.29 -6.70
CA TYR A 121 5.14 -6.09 -5.29
C TYR A 121 3.90 -5.76 -4.45
N SER A 122 3.63 -6.54 -3.42
CA SER A 122 2.41 -6.40 -2.62
C SER A 122 2.56 -5.37 -1.51
N VAL A 123 1.53 -4.53 -1.37
CA VAL A 123 1.23 -3.75 -0.17
C VAL A 123 0.54 -4.70 0.83
N SER A 124 1.32 -5.50 1.55
CA SER A 124 0.82 -6.68 2.29
C SER A 124 0.14 -6.36 3.62
N TYR A 125 0.41 -5.20 4.22
CA TYR A 125 -0.17 -4.79 5.52
C TYR A 125 -1.15 -3.63 5.37
N PHE A 126 -1.88 -3.60 4.25
CA PHE A 126 -2.91 -2.61 3.94
C PHE A 126 -2.38 -1.18 4.16
N GLU A 127 -3.08 -0.35 4.92
CA GLU A 127 -2.70 1.04 5.16
C GLU A 127 -1.31 1.14 5.79
N ARG A 128 -0.94 0.18 6.62
CA ARG A 128 0.34 0.17 7.35
C ARG A 128 1.55 -0.15 6.48
N SER A 129 1.37 -0.28 5.17
CA SER A 129 2.46 -0.48 4.21
C SER A 129 2.69 0.74 3.31
N ARG A 130 1.97 1.85 3.51
CA ARG A 130 2.06 3.05 2.67
C ARG A 130 1.94 4.32 3.52
N TYR A 131 2.87 5.25 3.32
CA TYR A 131 2.90 6.52 4.04
C TYR A 131 3.09 7.69 3.07
N PRO A 132 2.24 8.73 3.09
CA PRO A 132 2.47 9.92 2.27
C PRO A 132 3.77 10.61 2.71
N VAL A 133 4.53 11.11 1.75
CA VAL A 133 5.70 11.95 2.04
C VAL A 133 5.21 13.34 2.41
N LEU A 134 5.37 13.71 3.69
CA LEU A 134 4.88 14.99 4.20
C LEU A 134 5.89 16.13 3.95
N PRO A 135 5.43 17.34 3.61
CA PRO A 135 6.32 18.49 3.49
C PRO A 135 6.97 18.85 4.84
N GLN A 136 8.28 19.09 4.82
CA GLN A 136 9.04 19.50 6.00
C GLN A 136 8.77 20.98 6.37
N PRO A 137 8.68 21.34 7.66
CA PRO A 137 8.77 20.46 8.84
C PRO A 137 7.40 19.90 9.27
N TYR A 138 7.29 18.57 9.39
CA TYR A 138 6.13 17.88 9.98
C TYR A 138 6.39 17.63 11.47
N GLY A 139 6.08 18.59 12.35
CA GLY A 139 6.15 18.30 13.79
C GLY A 139 5.18 17.17 14.18
N ALA A 140 5.49 16.32 15.16
CA ALA A 140 4.59 15.24 15.59
C ALA A 140 3.13 15.68 15.90
N MET A 141 2.96 16.94 16.34
CA MET A 141 1.65 17.56 16.56
C MET A 141 0.82 17.81 15.29
N SER A 142 1.43 17.85 14.09
CA SER A 142 0.68 17.97 12.84
C SER A 142 0.05 16.63 12.46
N ILE A 143 0.80 15.53 12.55
CA ILE A 143 0.33 14.18 12.18
C ILE A 143 -0.90 13.76 13.01
N ASP A 144 -0.91 14.02 14.31
CA ASP A 144 -2.06 13.66 15.17
C ASP A 144 -3.37 14.33 14.73
N LYS A 145 -3.27 15.51 14.11
CA LYS A 145 -4.41 16.32 13.68
C LYS A 145 -4.85 16.06 12.24
N MET A 146 -4.05 15.36 11.44
CA MET A 146 -4.42 15.03 10.07
C MET A 146 -5.68 14.18 10.04
N SER A 147 -6.59 14.47 9.11
CA SER A 147 -7.76 13.64 8.86
C SER A 147 -7.36 12.33 8.18
N ASN A 148 -8.27 11.37 8.14
CA ASN A 148 -8.07 10.14 7.37
C ASN A 148 -7.99 10.43 5.87
N GLU A 149 -8.81 11.36 5.37
CA GLU A 149 -8.77 11.82 3.97
C GLU A 149 -7.40 12.39 3.59
N GLU A 150 -6.77 13.20 4.45
CA GLU A 150 -5.41 13.74 4.23
C GLU A 150 -4.31 12.66 4.20
N LEU A 151 -4.62 11.43 4.62
CA LEU A 151 -3.71 10.30 4.70
C LEU A 151 -4.05 9.20 3.68
N ASP A 152 -5.02 9.46 2.80
CA ASP A 152 -5.71 8.47 1.96
C ASP A 152 -6.08 7.20 2.76
N LEU A 153 -6.86 7.40 3.83
CA LEU A 153 -7.47 6.36 4.65
C LEU A 153 -9.00 6.47 4.60
N ASP A 154 -9.69 5.36 4.86
CA ASP A 154 -11.14 5.35 5.06
C ASP A 154 -11.49 5.82 6.50
N ASP A 155 -12.75 5.77 6.90
CA ASP A 155 -13.24 6.35 8.17
C ASP A 155 -12.93 5.49 9.44
N GLU A 156 -12.06 4.46 9.36
CA GLU A 156 -11.68 3.65 10.53
C GLU A 156 -10.63 4.33 11.43
N ASP A 157 -10.37 3.74 12.61
CA ASP A 157 -9.38 4.27 13.58
C ASP A 157 -7.96 4.25 13.02
N ALA A 158 -7.41 5.45 12.79
CA ALA A 158 -6.05 5.66 12.28
C ALA A 158 -4.97 5.77 13.37
N THR A 159 -5.26 5.47 14.64
CA THR A 159 -4.31 5.65 15.75
C THR A 159 -2.98 4.91 15.53
N ILE A 160 -3.04 3.62 15.16
CA ILE A 160 -1.82 2.82 14.92
C ILE A 160 -1.09 3.34 13.68
N TYR A 161 -1.83 3.64 12.60
CA TYR A 161 -1.27 4.20 11.38
C TYR A 161 -0.50 5.49 11.65
N LYS A 162 -1.09 6.43 12.40
CA LYS A 162 -0.47 7.72 12.73
C LYS A 162 0.78 7.56 13.59
N ASN A 163 0.84 6.58 14.48
CA ASN A 163 2.05 6.28 15.24
C ASN A 163 3.16 5.76 14.33
N LEU A 164 2.85 4.81 13.45
CA LEU A 164 3.78 4.33 12.44
C LEU A 164 4.25 5.45 11.51
N LEU A 165 3.34 6.31 11.04
CA LEU A 165 3.67 7.45 10.19
C LEU A 165 4.70 8.37 10.86
N LYS A 166 4.59 8.62 12.17
CA LYS A 166 5.62 9.39 12.90
C LYS A 166 6.98 8.72 12.85
N GLU A 167 7.06 7.42 13.14
CA GLU A 167 8.31 6.66 13.10
C GLU A 167 8.91 6.61 11.69
N VAL A 168 8.07 6.38 10.68
CA VAL A 168 8.47 6.36 9.27
C VAL A 168 8.99 7.72 8.84
N MET A 169 8.28 8.79 9.14
CA MET A 169 8.73 10.13 8.77
C MET A 169 10.00 10.53 9.53
N GLU A 170 10.19 10.12 10.79
CA GLU A 170 11.45 10.36 11.51
C GLU A 170 12.66 9.66 10.85
N LYS A 171 12.46 8.45 10.32
CA LYS A 171 13.55 7.64 9.74
C LYS A 171 13.78 7.88 8.24
N TYR A 172 12.71 8.13 7.49
CA TYR A 172 12.70 8.08 6.02
C TYR A 172 12.21 9.35 5.34
N GLY A 173 11.56 10.28 6.08
CA GLY A 173 11.00 11.53 5.56
C GLY A 173 12.00 12.67 5.40
#